data_AF-A0A534SLI0-F1
#
_entry.id   AF-A0A534SLI0-F1
#
_cell.length_a   1.000
_cell.length_b   1.000
_cell.length_c   1.000
_cell.angle_alpha   90.00
_cell.angle_beta   90.00
_cell.angle_gamma   90.00
#
_symmetry.space_group_name_H-M   'P 1'
#
loop_
_entity.id
_entity.type
_entity.pdbx_description
1 polymer ?
#
loop_
_entity_poly.entity_id
_entity_poly.type
_entity_poly.pdbx_seq_one_letter_code
_entity_poly.pdbx_strand_id
1 'polypeptide(L)'
;MKTAPRLGVGLLAALLAGASRLAWPAPPTDQPWTLEAGNWQDGKDLLPEPVLKHLQKGDYWFKVVPVDAKKFHDNYAKKFWDLTAANEGKYELDEATCGLKDKATGKNPEFVVGLPFPKVDPNDPQAGCKIAWNFTFAGSGAGGGGATFTLNGVDSSGEFRRIKAFVHTMGYQGRLDGKLKDNPEKLEGQGVTAALEPQDVEGFSAL
;
A
#
# COMPACT_ATOMS: atom_id res chain seq x y z
N MET A 1 14.70 27.77 78.46
CA MET A 1 13.85 28.54 77.53
C MET A 1 14.22 28.12 76.11
N LYS A 2 13.25 27.57 75.37
CA LYS A 2 13.11 27.35 73.91
C LYS A 2 14.37 27.29 72.99
N THR A 3 14.45 26.14 72.30
CA THR A 3 14.70 25.91 70.85
C THR A 3 16.08 26.17 70.22
N ALA A 4 16.59 25.09 69.60
CA ALA A 4 17.64 24.99 68.57
C ALA A 4 17.22 25.63 67.21
N PRO A 5 17.87 25.44 66.03
CA PRO A 5 19.17 24.82 65.68
C PRO A 5 19.99 25.64 64.63
N ARG A 6 21.13 25.13 64.14
CA ARG A 6 21.55 25.30 62.73
C ARG A 6 22.58 24.24 62.29
N LEU A 7 22.17 23.48 61.27
CA LEU A 7 22.95 22.64 60.34
C LEU A 7 24.17 23.42 59.79
N GLY A 8 25.26 22.84 59.32
CA GLY A 8 25.55 21.46 58.92
C GLY A 8 26.60 21.49 57.80
N VAL A 9 27.38 20.42 57.63
CA VAL A 9 27.98 20.04 56.33
C VAL A 9 28.20 18.53 56.36
N GLY A 10 27.54 17.83 55.47
CA GLY A 10 27.72 16.41 55.24
C GLY A 10 26.62 15.94 54.32
N LEU A 11 26.94 15.71 53.06
CA LEU A 11 26.23 14.91 52.05
C LEU A 11 26.89 15.25 50.69
N LEU A 12 27.09 14.36 49.72
CA LEU A 12 27.02 12.92 49.59
C LEU A 12 27.50 12.71 48.14
N ALA A 13 28.34 11.72 47.85
CA ALA A 13 28.67 11.36 46.48
C ALA A 13 27.40 10.91 45.75
N ALA A 14 26.98 11.65 44.73
CA ALA A 14 25.83 11.28 43.90
C ALA A 14 26.26 10.26 42.83
N LEU A 15 26.14 8.98 43.18
CA LEU A 15 25.88 7.89 42.24
C LEU A 15 24.44 8.05 41.72
N LEU A 16 24.24 8.49 40.48
CA LEU A 16 22.97 8.27 39.79
C LEU A 16 23.21 7.92 38.32
N ALA A 17 23.18 6.60 38.11
CA ALA A 17 22.57 5.90 36.98
C ALA A 17 22.89 6.43 35.58
N GLY A 18 23.80 5.74 34.90
CA GLY A 18 23.68 5.59 33.45
C GLY A 18 22.26 5.12 33.14
N ALA A 19 21.54 5.90 32.35
CA ALA A 19 20.32 5.45 31.73
C ALA A 19 20.71 4.30 30.78
N SER A 20 20.76 3.09 31.34
CA SER A 20 20.61 1.87 30.58
C SER A 20 19.35 2.08 29.76
N ARG A 21 19.51 2.35 28.47
CA ARG A 21 18.42 2.26 27.50
C ARG A 21 17.90 0.85 27.70
N LEU A 22 16.74 0.71 28.36
CA LEU A 22 15.96 -0.51 28.28
C LEU A 22 15.69 -0.63 26.78
N ALA A 23 16.49 -1.45 26.10
CA ALA A 23 16.18 -1.88 24.76
C ALA A 23 14.83 -2.54 24.90
N TRP A 24 13.78 -1.87 24.41
CA TRP A 24 12.49 -2.50 24.28
C TRP A 24 12.74 -3.78 23.48
N PRO A 25 12.37 -4.96 23.97
CA PRO A 25 12.51 -6.18 23.19
C PRO A 25 11.74 -5.95 21.89
N ALA A 26 12.39 -6.22 20.75
CA ALA A 26 11.75 -6.12 19.45
C ALA A 26 10.40 -6.85 19.52
N PRO A 27 9.29 -6.20 19.12
CA PRO A 27 7.97 -6.76 19.34
C PRO A 27 7.84 -8.13 18.66
N PRO A 28 7.20 -9.12 19.31
CA PRO A 28 6.96 -10.43 18.71
C PRO A 28 6.17 -10.27 17.40
N THR A 29 6.66 -10.88 16.31
CA THR A 29 6.09 -10.72 14.97
C THR A 29 4.65 -11.23 14.83
N ASP A 30 4.23 -12.09 15.75
CA ASP A 30 3.02 -12.90 15.60
C ASP A 30 1.87 -12.46 16.52
N GLN A 31 2.07 -11.42 17.36
CA GLN A 31 1.06 -10.92 18.28
C GLN A 31 0.76 -9.43 18.00
N PRO A 32 -0.51 -9.01 18.07
CA PRO A 32 -0.84 -7.59 17.97
C PRO A 32 -0.17 -6.78 19.08
N TRP A 33 0.30 -5.59 18.74
CA TRP A 33 0.89 -4.65 19.70
C TRP A 33 0.59 -3.20 19.32
N THR A 34 0.88 -2.28 20.23
CA THR A 34 0.65 -0.85 20.02
C THR A 34 1.98 -0.15 19.79
N LEU A 35 2.11 0.46 18.62
CA LEU A 35 3.18 1.41 18.29
C LEU A 35 2.72 2.81 18.69
N GLU A 36 3.45 3.44 19.60
CA GLU A 36 3.11 4.72 20.22
C GLU A 36 4.39 5.52 20.55
N ALA A 37 4.22 6.68 21.19
CA ALA A 37 5.35 7.57 21.50
C ALA A 37 6.45 6.90 22.33
N GLY A 38 6.10 5.97 23.22
CA GLY A 38 7.06 5.30 24.12
C GLY A 38 8.02 4.34 23.42
N ASN A 39 7.62 3.79 22.27
CA ASN A 39 8.36 2.78 21.50
C ASN A 39 8.47 3.13 20.01
N TRP A 40 8.47 4.44 19.67
CA TRP A 40 8.46 4.93 18.29
C TRP A 40 9.59 4.39 17.42
N GLN A 41 10.73 4.02 18.02
CA GLN A 41 11.90 3.51 17.32
C GLN A 41 11.59 2.21 16.55
N ASP A 42 10.68 1.39 17.07
CA ASP A 42 10.25 0.14 16.43
C ASP A 42 9.49 0.39 15.11
N GLY A 43 9.00 1.63 14.90
CA GLY A 43 8.32 2.07 13.68
C GLY A 43 9.18 2.84 12.69
N LYS A 44 10.47 3.08 12.98
CA LYS A 44 11.31 4.01 12.20
C LYS A 44 11.39 3.67 10.72
N ASP A 45 11.50 2.39 10.39
CA ASP A 45 11.62 1.90 9.01
C ASP A 45 10.25 1.47 8.42
N LEU A 46 9.18 1.58 9.22
CA LEU A 46 7.81 1.23 8.82
C LEU A 46 6.99 2.47 8.43
N LEU A 47 7.38 3.64 8.92
CA LEU A 47 6.60 4.88 8.80
C LEU A 47 7.39 5.98 8.08
N PRO A 48 6.74 6.75 7.19
CA PRO A 48 7.32 7.98 6.66
C PRO A 48 7.67 8.97 7.77
N GLU A 49 8.75 9.74 7.58
CA GLU A 49 9.27 10.68 8.59
C GLU A 49 8.21 11.64 9.18
N PRO A 50 7.28 12.24 8.39
CA PRO A 50 6.25 13.10 8.96
C PRO A 50 5.31 12.35 9.94
N VAL A 51 4.95 11.11 9.63
CA VAL A 51 4.10 10.26 10.48
C VAL A 51 4.85 9.91 11.76
N LEU A 52 6.15 9.61 11.65
CA LEU A 52 7.01 9.32 12.79
C LEU A 52 7.12 10.50 13.76
N LYS A 53 7.18 11.75 13.25
CA LYS A 53 7.20 12.96 14.09
C LYS A 53 5.92 13.12 14.93
N HIS A 54 4.75 12.79 14.36
CA HIS A 54 3.49 12.81 15.10
C HIS A 54 3.39 11.67 16.12
N LEU A 55 3.88 10.48 15.77
CA LEU A 55 4.01 9.37 16.71
C LEU A 55 4.88 9.74 17.93
N GLN A 56 6.05 10.35 17.69
CA GLN A 56 6.96 10.82 18.75
C GLN A 56 6.32 11.85 19.69
N LYS A 57 5.43 12.70 19.18
CA LYS A 57 4.70 13.69 19.97
C LYS A 57 3.53 13.09 20.77
N GLY A 58 3.15 11.84 20.47
CA GLY A 58 1.95 11.21 21.03
C GLY A 58 0.65 11.62 20.34
N ASP A 59 0.72 12.31 19.20
CA ASP A 59 -0.46 12.68 18.42
C ASP A 59 -1.08 11.43 17.76
N TYR A 60 -0.25 10.46 17.41
CA TYR A 60 -0.64 9.19 16.76
C TYR A 60 -0.28 7.98 17.62
N TRP A 61 -1.02 6.90 17.41
CA TRP A 61 -0.70 5.54 17.83
C TRP A 61 -1.26 4.57 16.78
N PHE A 62 -0.60 3.44 16.60
CA PHE A 62 -0.97 2.42 15.62
C PHE A 62 -1.11 1.07 16.30
N LYS A 63 -2.21 0.36 15.99
CA LYS A 63 -2.31 -1.06 16.30
C LYS A 63 -1.61 -1.84 15.18
N VAL A 64 -0.46 -2.42 15.50
CA VAL A 64 0.26 -3.32 14.61
C VAL A 64 -0.33 -4.72 14.77
N VAL A 65 -0.64 -5.37 13.66
CA VAL A 65 -1.27 -6.70 13.64
C VAL A 65 -0.47 -7.64 12.71
N PRO A 66 -0.40 -8.94 13.02
CA PRO A 66 0.24 -9.90 12.13
C PRO A 66 -0.52 -9.99 10.79
N VAL A 67 0.22 -10.27 9.72
CA VAL A 67 -0.33 -10.52 8.39
C VAL A 67 -0.92 -11.93 8.34
N ASP A 68 -2.22 -12.05 8.10
CA ASP A 68 -2.87 -13.33 7.84
C ASP A 68 -2.92 -13.60 6.33
N ALA A 69 -1.91 -14.30 5.83
CA ALA A 69 -1.79 -14.63 4.41
C ALA A 69 -3.00 -15.42 3.88
N LYS A 70 -3.61 -16.29 4.70
CA LYS A 70 -4.79 -17.05 4.30
C LYS A 70 -5.99 -16.12 4.10
N LYS A 71 -6.21 -15.18 5.01
CA LYS A 71 -7.29 -14.20 4.87
C LYS A 71 -7.15 -13.34 3.61
N PHE A 72 -5.93 -12.92 3.26
CA PHE A 72 -5.69 -12.21 2.01
C PHE A 72 -5.91 -13.09 0.78
N HIS A 73 -5.53 -14.37 0.85
CA HIS A 73 -5.78 -15.33 -0.22
C HIS A 73 -7.28 -15.57 -0.45
N ASP A 74 -8.04 -15.71 0.64
CA ASP A 74 -9.48 -15.98 0.62
C ASP A 74 -10.32 -14.81 0.06
N ASN A 75 -9.75 -13.59 -0.07
CA ASN A 75 -10.41 -12.45 -0.71
C ASN A 75 -10.63 -12.63 -2.22
N TYR A 76 -9.94 -13.59 -2.84
CA TYR A 76 -10.06 -13.86 -4.27
C TYR A 76 -10.92 -15.11 -4.53
N ALA A 77 -11.70 -15.06 -5.60
CA ALA A 77 -12.54 -16.18 -6.00
C ALA A 77 -11.70 -17.40 -6.41
N LYS A 78 -12.23 -18.62 -6.22
CA LYS A 78 -11.56 -19.87 -6.66
C LYS A 78 -11.08 -19.80 -8.11
N LYS A 79 -11.89 -19.22 -9.01
CA LYS A 79 -11.55 -19.04 -10.42
C LYS A 79 -10.23 -18.27 -10.61
N PHE A 80 -9.96 -17.26 -9.81
CA PHE A 80 -8.71 -16.49 -9.87
C PHE A 80 -7.50 -17.37 -9.54
N TRP A 81 -7.61 -18.20 -8.50
CA TRP A 81 -6.54 -19.10 -8.09
C TRP A 81 -6.34 -20.26 -9.07
N ASP A 82 -7.41 -20.81 -9.64
CA ASP A 82 -7.32 -21.85 -10.68
C ASP A 82 -6.57 -21.32 -11.92
N LEU A 83 -6.88 -20.10 -12.36
CA LEU A 83 -6.20 -19.44 -13.48
C LEU A 83 -4.75 -19.06 -13.15
N THR A 84 -4.51 -18.61 -11.91
CA THR A 84 -3.17 -18.33 -11.40
C THR A 84 -2.28 -19.59 -11.41
N ALA A 85 -2.79 -20.73 -10.92
CA ALA A 85 -2.05 -21.99 -10.94
C ALA A 85 -1.73 -22.42 -12.38
N ALA A 86 -2.65 -22.19 -13.31
CA ALA A 86 -2.44 -22.49 -14.73
C ALA A 86 -1.35 -21.61 -15.38
N ASN A 87 -0.89 -20.53 -14.75
CA ASN A 87 0.16 -19.67 -15.28
C ASN A 87 1.57 -20.14 -14.95
N GLU A 88 1.73 -21.18 -14.12
CA GLU A 88 3.04 -21.65 -13.71
C GLU A 88 3.93 -21.98 -14.91
N GLY A 89 5.07 -21.28 -14.98
CA GLY A 89 6.06 -21.47 -16.04
C GLY A 89 5.71 -20.86 -17.40
N LYS A 90 4.52 -20.28 -17.61
CA LYS A 90 4.10 -19.73 -18.91
C LYS A 90 4.76 -18.41 -19.28
N TYR A 91 5.09 -17.59 -18.28
CA TYR A 91 5.55 -16.22 -18.49
C TYR A 91 6.98 -16.02 -17.99
N GLU A 92 7.65 -15.07 -18.60
CA GLU A 92 8.95 -14.54 -18.21
C GLU A 92 8.97 -13.02 -18.34
N LEU A 93 10.08 -12.42 -17.93
CA LEU A 93 10.28 -10.99 -18.00
C LEU A 93 11.38 -10.65 -19.00
N ASP A 94 11.22 -9.53 -19.67
CA ASP A 94 12.31 -8.88 -20.37
C ASP A 94 13.32 -8.32 -19.37
N GLU A 95 14.60 -8.66 -19.55
CA GLU A 95 15.64 -8.31 -18.58
C GLU A 95 15.89 -6.81 -18.48
N ALA A 96 15.74 -6.08 -19.59
CA ALA A 96 16.02 -4.65 -19.64
C ALA A 96 14.85 -3.79 -19.14
N THR A 97 13.62 -4.22 -19.41
CA THR A 97 12.41 -3.41 -19.19
C THR A 97 11.49 -3.94 -18.10
N CYS A 98 11.75 -5.15 -17.60
CA CYS A 98 10.78 -5.92 -16.82
C CYS A 98 9.44 -6.13 -17.55
N GLY A 99 9.39 -6.05 -18.88
CA GLY A 99 8.17 -6.30 -19.67
C GLY A 99 7.73 -7.77 -19.62
N LEU A 100 6.43 -8.02 -19.47
CA LEU A 100 5.87 -9.38 -19.44
C LEU A 100 5.93 -10.03 -20.83
N LYS A 101 6.47 -11.25 -20.90
CA LYS A 101 6.55 -12.07 -22.13
C LYS A 101 5.94 -13.44 -21.91
N ASP A 102 5.24 -13.94 -22.92
CA ASP A 102 4.88 -15.34 -23.04
C ASP A 102 6.11 -16.14 -23.50
N LYS A 103 6.51 -17.16 -22.73
CA LYS A 103 7.71 -17.95 -23.02
C LYS A 103 7.65 -18.72 -24.32
N ALA A 104 6.45 -19.19 -24.71
CA ALA A 104 6.31 -20.01 -25.90
C ALA A 104 6.44 -19.18 -27.18
N THR A 105 6.01 -17.91 -27.14
CA THR A 105 6.01 -17.04 -28.30
C THR A 105 7.13 -15.99 -28.30
N GLY A 106 7.72 -15.70 -27.14
CA GLY A 106 8.69 -14.63 -26.94
C GLY A 106 8.10 -13.22 -27.10
N LYS A 107 6.77 -13.09 -27.13
CA LYS A 107 6.04 -11.84 -27.36
C LYS A 107 5.23 -11.45 -26.12
N ASN A 108 4.73 -10.21 -26.11
CA ASN A 108 3.76 -9.80 -25.11
C ASN A 108 2.54 -10.74 -25.17
N PRO A 109 2.08 -11.27 -24.02
CA PRO A 109 0.96 -12.18 -24.00
C PRO A 109 -0.31 -11.48 -24.47
N GLU A 110 -1.14 -12.22 -25.23
CA GLU A 110 -2.37 -11.64 -25.79
C GLU A 110 -3.41 -11.35 -24.71
N PHE A 111 -3.55 -12.25 -23.73
CA PHE A 111 -4.44 -12.09 -22.59
C PHE A 111 -3.97 -12.95 -21.41
N VAL A 112 -3.87 -12.36 -20.22
CA VAL A 112 -3.48 -13.06 -18.99
C VAL A 112 -4.53 -12.83 -17.90
N VAL A 113 -4.80 -13.85 -17.09
CA VAL A 113 -5.71 -13.78 -15.93
C VAL A 113 -5.08 -14.49 -14.74
N GLY A 114 -5.31 -13.97 -13.54
CA GLY A 114 -4.63 -14.44 -12.33
C GLY A 114 -3.23 -13.85 -12.22
N LEU A 115 -2.43 -14.38 -11.31
CA LEU A 115 -1.03 -13.96 -11.15
C LEU A 115 -0.20 -14.57 -12.28
N PRO A 116 0.56 -13.79 -13.07
CA PRO A 116 1.47 -14.35 -14.07
C PRO A 116 2.58 -15.22 -13.46
N PHE A 117 3.01 -14.89 -12.23
CA PHE A 117 4.07 -15.59 -11.51
C PHE A 117 3.53 -16.16 -10.19
N PRO A 118 2.86 -17.33 -10.20
CA PRO A 118 2.26 -17.91 -8.98
C PRO A 118 3.29 -18.24 -7.89
N LYS A 119 4.56 -18.45 -8.28
CA LYS A 119 5.69 -18.69 -7.38
C LYS A 119 6.78 -17.67 -7.70
N VAL A 120 7.20 -16.93 -6.69
CA VAL A 120 8.31 -15.98 -6.78
C VAL A 120 9.36 -16.40 -5.77
N ASP A 121 10.57 -16.68 -6.26
CA ASP A 121 11.73 -16.92 -5.40
C ASP A 121 12.23 -15.56 -4.89
N PRO A 122 12.33 -15.33 -3.57
CA PRO A 122 12.83 -14.06 -3.03
C PRO A 122 14.29 -13.77 -3.40
N ASN A 123 15.07 -14.78 -3.81
CA ASN A 123 16.45 -14.61 -4.25
C ASN A 123 16.59 -14.36 -5.76
N ASP A 124 15.47 -14.42 -6.50
CA ASP A 124 15.47 -14.09 -7.91
C ASP A 124 15.74 -12.58 -8.10
N PRO A 125 16.78 -12.19 -8.88
CA PRO A 125 17.04 -10.78 -9.18
C PRO A 125 15.82 -10.03 -9.77
N GLN A 126 14.90 -10.75 -10.41
CA GLN A 126 13.67 -10.21 -10.98
C GLN A 126 12.44 -10.36 -10.07
N ALA A 127 12.59 -10.81 -8.82
CA ALA A 127 11.48 -11.04 -7.88
C ALA A 127 10.58 -9.80 -7.73
N GLY A 128 11.18 -8.61 -7.58
CA GLY A 128 10.46 -7.36 -7.48
C GLY A 128 9.57 -7.07 -8.70
N CYS A 129 10.09 -7.29 -9.90
CA CYS A 129 9.32 -7.12 -11.14
C CYS A 129 8.21 -8.17 -11.28
N LYS A 130 8.45 -9.43 -10.88
CA LYS A 130 7.41 -10.47 -10.86
C LYS A 130 6.28 -10.13 -9.89
N ILE A 131 6.62 -9.61 -8.71
CA ILE A 131 5.64 -9.14 -7.72
C ILE A 131 4.86 -7.94 -8.25
N ALA A 132 5.50 -7.00 -8.93
CA ALA A 132 4.82 -5.85 -9.55
C ALA A 132 3.78 -6.30 -10.58
N TRP A 133 4.13 -7.24 -11.46
CA TRP A 133 3.16 -7.82 -12.40
C TRP A 133 2.02 -8.56 -11.71
N ASN A 134 2.33 -9.37 -10.69
CA ASN A 134 1.31 -10.02 -9.89
C ASN A 134 0.33 -9.00 -9.26
N PHE A 135 0.84 -7.89 -8.75
CA PHE A 135 0.02 -6.80 -8.20
C PHE A 135 -0.87 -6.16 -9.27
N THR A 136 -0.31 -5.82 -10.44
CA THR A 136 -1.07 -5.26 -11.58
C THR A 136 -2.23 -6.16 -12.01
N PHE A 137 -1.97 -7.46 -12.14
CA PHE A 137 -2.98 -8.42 -12.58
C PHE A 137 -4.00 -8.78 -11.48
N ALA A 138 -3.60 -8.77 -10.21
CA ALA A 138 -4.52 -8.91 -9.09
C ALA A 138 -5.53 -7.74 -9.05
N GLY A 139 -5.05 -6.51 -9.26
CA GLY A 139 -5.91 -5.31 -9.33
C GLY A 139 -6.82 -5.26 -10.56
N SER A 140 -6.39 -5.84 -11.68
CA SER A 140 -7.17 -5.87 -12.93
C SER A 140 -8.31 -6.90 -12.93
N GLY A 141 -8.42 -7.76 -11.91
CA GLY A 141 -9.40 -8.85 -11.82
C GLY A 141 -10.85 -8.43 -12.00
N ALA A 142 -11.21 -7.24 -11.50
CA ALA A 142 -12.55 -6.66 -11.62
C ALA A 142 -12.89 -6.19 -13.05
N GLY A 143 -11.91 -6.08 -13.93
CA GLY A 143 -12.07 -5.69 -15.34
C GLY A 143 -12.43 -4.22 -15.57
N GLY A 144 -12.60 -3.42 -14.53
CA GLY A 144 -12.92 -2.00 -14.64
C GLY A 144 -14.04 -1.58 -13.70
N GLY A 145 -14.35 -0.30 -13.72
CA GLY A 145 -15.39 0.27 -12.86
C GLY A 145 -15.61 1.74 -13.17
N GLY A 146 -16.82 2.22 -12.85
CA GLY A 146 -17.18 3.63 -12.94
C GLY A 146 -17.57 4.17 -11.58
N ALA A 147 -17.16 5.40 -11.28
CA ALA A 147 -17.60 6.12 -10.11
C ALA A 147 -17.86 7.58 -10.45
N THR A 148 -18.86 8.16 -9.79
CA THR A 148 -19.03 9.60 -9.69
C THR A 148 -18.59 10.02 -8.30
N PHE A 149 -17.80 11.09 -8.23
CA PHE A 149 -17.30 11.64 -6.98
C PHE A 149 -17.43 13.16 -6.99
N THR A 150 -17.34 13.74 -5.80
CA THR A 150 -17.34 15.20 -5.64
C THR A 150 -16.05 15.65 -4.98
N LEU A 151 -15.36 16.55 -5.65
CA LEU A 151 -14.21 17.28 -5.13
C LEU A 151 -14.73 18.57 -4.50
N ASN A 152 -14.62 18.68 -3.18
CA ASN A 152 -15.07 19.86 -2.44
C ASN A 152 -13.84 20.66 -2.01
N GLY A 153 -13.73 21.89 -2.49
CA GLY A 153 -12.79 22.88 -1.99
C GLY A 153 -13.31 23.46 -0.68
N VAL A 154 -12.53 23.29 0.40
CA VAL A 154 -12.89 23.73 1.74
C VAL A 154 -11.77 24.63 2.28
N ASP A 155 -12.13 25.75 2.89
CA ASP A 155 -11.23 26.64 3.62
C ASP A 155 -11.75 26.91 5.04
N SER A 156 -11.15 27.88 5.75
CA SER A 156 -11.54 28.24 7.11
C SER A 156 -12.94 28.82 7.24
N SER A 157 -13.56 29.26 6.14
CA SER A 157 -14.92 29.80 6.08
C SER A 157 -15.97 28.77 5.64
N GLY A 158 -15.54 27.62 5.11
CA GLY A 158 -16.40 26.51 4.70
C GLY A 158 -16.11 26.01 3.29
N GLU A 159 -17.10 25.34 2.68
CA GLU A 159 -17.02 24.88 1.29
C GLU A 159 -17.14 26.09 0.34
N PHE A 160 -16.09 26.35 -0.44
CA PHE A 160 -16.07 27.45 -1.42
C PHE A 160 -16.29 26.98 -2.86
N ARG A 161 -16.09 25.68 -3.14
CA ARG A 161 -16.32 25.10 -4.47
C ARG A 161 -16.64 23.62 -4.39
N ARG A 162 -17.51 23.16 -5.29
CA ARG A 162 -17.81 21.75 -5.51
C ARG A 162 -17.69 21.42 -6.98
N ILE A 163 -16.96 20.36 -7.30
CA ILE A 163 -16.89 19.78 -8.63
C ILE A 163 -17.38 18.35 -8.54
N LYS A 164 -18.37 18.00 -9.34
CA LYS A 164 -18.80 16.61 -9.52
C LYS A 164 -18.14 16.09 -10.78
N ALA A 165 -17.44 14.98 -10.67
CA ALA A 165 -16.74 14.34 -11.78
C ALA A 165 -17.10 12.86 -11.87
N PHE A 166 -16.94 12.28 -13.06
CA PHE A 166 -16.97 10.85 -13.25
C PHE A 166 -15.60 10.36 -13.72
N VAL A 167 -15.25 9.15 -13.28
CA VAL A 167 -14.16 8.35 -13.81
C VAL A 167 -14.76 7.00 -14.18
N HIS A 168 -14.41 6.49 -15.35
CA HIS A 168 -14.63 5.11 -15.74
C HIS A 168 -13.34 4.52 -16.28
N THR A 169 -12.94 3.39 -15.73
CA THR A 169 -11.78 2.64 -16.18
C THR A 169 -12.20 1.27 -16.66
N MET A 170 -11.47 0.77 -17.65
CA MET A 170 -11.65 -0.56 -18.21
C MET A 170 -10.29 -1.22 -18.35
N GLY A 171 -10.15 -2.43 -17.80
CA GLY A 171 -9.00 -3.29 -18.06
C GLY A 171 -9.27 -4.19 -19.25
N TYR A 172 -8.30 -4.32 -20.15
CA TYR A 172 -8.30 -5.30 -21.25
C TYR A 172 -7.50 -6.56 -20.90
N GLN A 173 -6.66 -6.48 -19.86
CA GLN A 173 -5.91 -7.58 -19.25
C GLN A 173 -6.50 -7.95 -17.89
N GLY A 174 -6.19 -9.15 -17.38
CA GLY A 174 -6.50 -9.56 -16.00
C GLY A 174 -7.96 -9.83 -15.68
N ARG A 175 -8.89 -9.53 -16.58
CA ARG A 175 -10.34 -9.62 -16.35
C ARG A 175 -10.79 -11.04 -16.01
N LEU A 176 -11.47 -11.23 -14.88
CA LEU A 176 -12.04 -12.54 -14.53
C LEU A 176 -13.23 -12.93 -15.42
N ASP A 177 -13.89 -11.96 -16.06
CA ASP A 177 -14.98 -12.20 -17.02
C ASP A 177 -14.49 -12.63 -18.40
N GLY A 178 -13.17 -12.68 -18.59
CA GLY A 178 -12.52 -13.09 -19.83
C GLY A 178 -12.20 -11.93 -20.76
N LYS A 179 -11.58 -12.30 -21.89
CA LYS A 179 -11.07 -11.38 -22.90
C LYS A 179 -12.22 -10.67 -23.62
N LEU A 180 -12.11 -9.36 -23.80
CA LEU A 180 -13.02 -8.61 -24.67
C LEU A 180 -12.76 -8.98 -26.13
N LYS A 181 -13.83 -9.05 -26.93
CA LYS A 181 -13.73 -9.39 -28.36
C LYS A 181 -12.95 -8.33 -29.14
N ASP A 182 -13.17 -7.07 -28.80
CA ASP A 182 -12.62 -5.91 -29.50
C ASP A 182 -11.57 -5.21 -28.61
N ASN A 183 -10.32 -5.23 -29.07
CA ASN A 183 -9.20 -4.42 -28.56
C ASN A 183 -8.23 -4.14 -29.73
N PRO A 184 -8.66 -3.40 -30.76
CA PRO A 184 -7.91 -3.24 -32.00
C PRO A 184 -6.54 -2.56 -31.78
N GLU A 185 -6.46 -1.70 -30.78
CA GLU A 185 -5.25 -0.94 -30.42
C GLU A 185 -4.34 -1.69 -29.43
N LYS A 186 -4.74 -2.89 -28.99
CA LYS A 186 -3.99 -3.75 -28.04
C LYS A 186 -3.64 -3.03 -26.73
N LEU A 187 -4.60 -2.26 -26.22
CA LEU A 187 -4.46 -1.55 -24.94
C LEU A 187 -4.41 -2.53 -23.77
N GLU A 188 -3.72 -2.17 -22.70
CA GLU A 188 -3.78 -2.88 -21.43
C GLU A 188 -4.98 -2.42 -20.59
N GLY A 189 -5.28 -1.12 -20.66
CA GLY A 189 -6.41 -0.48 -20.01
C GLY A 189 -6.78 0.84 -20.70
N GLN A 190 -7.95 1.36 -20.35
CA GLN A 190 -8.46 2.65 -20.80
C GLN A 190 -9.15 3.36 -19.64
N GLY A 191 -9.03 4.68 -19.60
CA GLY A 191 -9.75 5.54 -18.67
C GLY A 191 -10.48 6.65 -19.41
N VAL A 192 -11.69 6.97 -18.97
CA VAL A 192 -12.42 8.16 -19.39
C VAL A 192 -12.83 8.92 -18.14
N THR A 193 -12.56 10.23 -18.15
CA THR A 193 -12.92 11.13 -17.06
C THR A 193 -13.67 12.32 -17.61
N ALA A 194 -14.68 12.81 -16.91
CA ALA A 194 -15.27 14.11 -17.23
C ALA A 194 -15.79 14.83 -15.98
N ALA A 195 -15.76 16.16 -16.03
CA ALA A 195 -16.49 16.99 -15.09
C ALA A 195 -17.98 17.01 -15.50
N LEU A 196 -18.86 16.77 -14.54
CA LEU A 196 -20.31 16.78 -14.73
C LEU A 196 -20.91 18.11 -14.30
N GLU A 197 -20.41 18.68 -13.19
CA GLU A 197 -20.87 19.94 -12.63
C GLU A 197 -19.70 20.65 -11.92
N PRO A 198 -19.66 21.99 -11.90
CA PRO A 198 -20.50 22.94 -12.66
C PRO A 198 -20.07 23.07 -14.14
N GLN A 199 -20.87 23.74 -14.98
CA GLN A 199 -20.60 23.84 -16.43
C GLN A 199 -19.26 24.54 -16.75
N ASP A 200 -18.82 25.47 -15.91
CA ASP A 200 -17.55 26.22 -16.10
C ASP A 200 -16.29 25.33 -15.98
N VAL A 201 -16.43 24.09 -15.51
CA VAL A 201 -15.34 23.10 -15.50
C VAL A 201 -15.49 22.03 -16.58
N GLU A 202 -16.50 22.14 -17.45
CA GLU A 202 -16.63 21.28 -18.62
C GLU A 202 -15.43 21.49 -19.56
N GLY A 203 -14.81 20.41 -20.03
CA GLY A 203 -13.63 20.44 -20.90
C GLY A 203 -12.29 20.59 -20.17
N PHE A 204 -12.26 20.73 -18.84
CA PHE A 204 -11.04 20.56 -18.06
C PHE A 204 -10.77 19.06 -17.78
N SER A 205 -9.49 18.66 -17.77
CA SER A 205 -9.12 17.28 -17.38
C SER A 205 -9.63 17.04 -15.96
N ALA A 206 -10.50 16.05 -15.81
CA ALA A 206 -11.16 15.74 -14.55
C ALA A 206 -10.39 14.74 -13.68
N LEU A 207 -9.20 14.30 -14.12
CA LEU A 207 -8.04 13.73 -13.42
C LEU A 207 -7.01 13.27 -14.48
#